data_AF-A0A914LBM8-F1
#
_entry.id   AF-A0A914LBM8-F1
#
_cell.length_a   1.000
_cell.length_b   1.000
_cell.length_c   1.000
_cell.angle_alpha   90.00
_cell.angle_beta   90.00
_cell.angle_gamma   90.00
#
_symmetry.space_group_name_H-M   'P 1'
#
loop_
_entity.id
_entity.type
_entity.pdbx_description
1 polymer ?
#
loop_
_entity_poly.entity_id
_entity_poly.type
_entity_poly.pdbx_seq_one_letter_code
_entity_poly.pdbx_strand_id
1 'polypeptide(L)'
;MHLSLATVAIKEPPLYGRRQGFVPRTQDDFGDGGAFPEIHIAQFPIGMGADKPGTGAKNTVALQFDSEGKLRFDELTRLGHGKDKIVHSRLSDMKSKHIDDEDEFKPDFFHFSPPKAKFREFWNALG
;
A
#
# COMPACT_ATOMS: atom_id res chain seq x y z
N MET A 1 53.84 -6.54 3.38
CA MET A 1 52.45 -6.45 3.88
C MET A 1 51.77 -5.31 3.13
N HIS A 2 51.12 -5.57 1.99
CA HIS A 2 50.33 -4.56 1.29
C HIS A 2 48.88 -4.80 1.70
N LEU A 3 48.29 -3.86 2.45
CA LEU A 3 46.90 -3.94 2.87
C LEU A 3 46.02 -3.49 1.70
N SER A 4 45.22 -4.40 1.14
CA SER A 4 44.21 -4.08 0.13
C SER A 4 42.99 -3.45 0.79
N LEU A 5 42.76 -2.16 0.56
CA LEU A 5 41.49 -1.49 0.80
C LEU A 5 40.43 -2.09 -0.13
N ALA A 6 39.54 -2.92 0.41
CA ALA A 6 38.32 -3.33 -0.28
C ALA A 6 37.33 -2.15 -0.25
N THR A 7 37.34 -1.33 -1.30
CA THR A 7 36.26 -0.39 -1.56
C THR A 7 35.03 -1.20 -1.97
N VAL A 8 33.95 -1.12 -1.18
CA VAL A 8 32.63 -1.61 -1.62
C VAL A 8 32.23 -0.73 -2.80
N ALA A 9 32.43 -1.24 -4.02
CA ALA A 9 32.00 -0.59 -5.23
C ALA A 9 30.46 -0.56 -5.22
N ILE A 10 29.89 0.60 -4.90
CA ILE A 10 28.50 0.89 -5.22
C ILE A 10 28.42 0.76 -6.74
N LYS A 11 27.79 -0.32 -7.24
CA LYS A 11 27.61 -0.57 -8.66
C LYS A 11 26.54 0.40 -9.17
N GLU A 12 26.92 1.65 -9.38
CA GLU A 12 26.02 2.60 -10.01
C GLU A 12 25.83 2.19 -11.48
N PRO A 13 24.59 2.04 -11.94
CA PRO A 13 24.31 1.73 -13.33
C PRO A 13 24.98 2.75 -14.27
N PRO A 14 25.53 2.33 -15.43
CA PRO A 14 26.08 3.26 -16.42
C PRO A 14 25.08 4.34 -16.81
N LEU A 15 25.52 5.53 -17.20
CA LEU A 15 24.61 6.61 -17.61
C LEU A 15 23.70 6.18 -18.78
N TYR A 16 22.50 6.77 -18.84
CA TYR A 16 21.54 6.52 -19.91
C TYR A 16 22.17 6.76 -21.30
N GLY A 17 21.90 5.87 -22.27
CA GLY A 17 22.49 5.94 -23.60
C GLY A 17 23.93 5.42 -23.71
N ARG A 18 24.58 5.06 -22.58
CA ARG A 18 25.90 4.39 -22.55
C ARG A 18 25.82 2.96 -22.00
N ARG A 19 24.64 2.35 -22.05
CA ARG A 19 24.38 0.99 -21.57
C ARG A 19 24.63 -0.11 -22.62
N GLN A 20 25.35 0.19 -23.69
CA GLN A 20 25.68 -0.82 -24.71
C GLN A 20 26.52 -1.94 -24.09
N GLY A 21 25.99 -3.17 -24.10
CA GLY A 21 26.62 -4.35 -23.48
C GLY A 21 26.46 -4.45 -21.97
N PHE A 22 25.79 -3.50 -21.31
CA PHE A 22 25.43 -3.62 -19.90
C PHE A 22 24.19 -4.50 -19.79
N VAL A 23 24.28 -5.57 -18.99
CA VAL A 23 23.17 -6.50 -18.75
C VAL A 23 23.03 -6.68 -17.25
N PRO A 24 22.06 -6.03 -16.60
CA PRO A 24 21.84 -6.23 -15.17
C PRO A 24 21.30 -7.64 -14.95
N ARG A 25 21.97 -8.40 -14.06
CA ARG A 25 21.57 -9.77 -13.72
C ARG A 25 21.17 -9.89 -12.27
N THR A 26 21.75 -9.08 -11.38
CA THR A 26 21.41 -9.04 -9.97
C THR A 26 20.65 -7.77 -9.61
N GLN A 27 19.93 -7.80 -8.49
CA GLN A 27 19.23 -6.63 -7.94
C GLN A 27 20.19 -5.45 -7.70
N ASP A 28 21.43 -5.72 -7.27
CA ASP A 28 22.44 -4.70 -7.03
C ASP A 28 22.90 -3.98 -8.30
N ASP A 29 22.81 -4.62 -9.47
CA ASP A 29 23.22 -4.00 -10.75
C ASP A 29 22.27 -2.85 -11.15
N PHE A 30 21.09 -2.74 -10.53
CA PHE A 30 20.15 -1.65 -10.75
C PHE A 30 20.43 -0.42 -9.87
N GLY A 31 21.24 -0.55 -8.81
CA GLY A 31 21.68 0.56 -7.97
C GLY A 31 20.55 1.49 -7.48
N ASP A 32 19.46 0.91 -6.97
CA ASP A 32 18.22 1.62 -6.55
C ASP A 32 17.36 2.21 -7.69
N GLY A 33 17.74 1.94 -8.94
CA GLY A 33 17.03 2.38 -10.14
C GLY A 33 15.93 1.42 -10.63
N GLY A 34 15.23 1.85 -11.68
CA GLY A 34 14.24 1.05 -12.40
C GLY A 34 14.84 0.16 -13.50
N ALA A 35 13.96 -0.54 -14.21
CA ALA A 35 14.36 -1.33 -15.39
C ALA A 35 14.79 -0.40 -16.55
N PHE A 36 15.79 -0.82 -17.33
CA PHE A 36 16.32 -0.05 -18.46
C PHE A 36 15.62 -0.47 -19.76
N PRO A 37 14.76 0.38 -20.35
CA PRO A 37 13.99 0.02 -21.54
C PRO A 37 14.88 -0.19 -22.78
N GLU A 38 16.08 0.38 -22.80
CA GLU A 38 17.06 0.24 -23.89
C GLU A 38 17.74 -1.15 -23.94
N ILE A 39 17.59 -1.97 -22.90
CA ILE A 39 18.12 -3.33 -22.84
C ILE A 39 16.97 -4.31 -23.06
N HIS A 40 16.91 -4.95 -24.22
CA HIS A 40 15.85 -5.88 -24.62
C HIS A 40 15.97 -7.25 -23.94
N ILE A 41 16.04 -7.27 -22.61
CA ILE A 41 16.11 -8.46 -21.76
C ILE A 41 15.12 -8.25 -20.62
N ALA A 42 14.45 -9.31 -20.17
CA ALA A 42 13.59 -9.27 -18.99
C ALA A 42 14.40 -8.84 -17.76
N GLN A 43 14.00 -7.75 -17.14
CA GLN A 43 14.69 -7.14 -16.01
C GLN A 43 13.74 -7.08 -14.82
N PHE A 44 14.26 -7.44 -13.64
CA PHE A 44 13.47 -7.54 -12.42
C PHE A 44 14.15 -6.80 -11.26
N PRO A 45 14.15 -5.45 -11.25
CA PRO A 45 14.91 -4.65 -10.28
C PRO A 45 14.66 -5.01 -8.81
N ILE A 46 13.41 -5.28 -8.44
CA ILE A 46 13.01 -5.71 -7.09
C ILE A 46 12.40 -7.13 -7.09
N GLY A 47 12.69 -7.91 -8.13
CA GLY A 47 12.02 -9.21 -8.36
C GLY A 47 10.51 -9.09 -8.62
N MET A 48 10.02 -7.91 -8.99
CA MET A 48 8.62 -7.69 -9.39
C MET A 48 8.38 -8.28 -10.77
N GLY A 49 7.32 -9.07 -10.94
CA GLY A 49 7.01 -9.73 -12.21
C GLY A 49 7.87 -10.97 -12.53
N ALA A 50 8.82 -11.33 -11.66
CA ALA A 50 9.56 -12.59 -11.77
C ALA A 50 8.76 -13.74 -11.14
N ASP A 51 8.76 -14.91 -11.81
CA ASP A 51 8.21 -16.15 -11.27
C ASP A 51 9.10 -16.66 -10.13
N LYS A 52 8.83 -16.19 -8.91
CA LYS A 52 9.54 -16.65 -7.71
C LYS A 52 9.10 -18.08 -7.38
N PRO A 53 10.03 -19.05 -7.24
CA PRO A 53 9.67 -20.42 -6.84
C PRO A 53 8.96 -20.39 -5.48
N GLY A 54 7.72 -20.89 -5.43
CA GLY A 54 6.85 -20.83 -4.24
C GLY A 54 5.81 -19.68 -4.21
N THR A 55 5.67 -18.91 -5.29
CA THR A 55 4.66 -17.82 -5.41
C THR A 55 3.46 -18.23 -6.27
N GLY A 56 3.30 -19.52 -6.56
CA GLY A 56 2.05 -20.05 -7.10
C GLY A 56 0.88 -19.72 -6.16
N ALA A 57 -0.31 -19.49 -6.74
CA ALA A 57 -1.57 -19.04 -6.14
C ALA A 57 -1.70 -19.26 -4.61
N LYS A 58 -1.02 -18.42 -3.83
CA LYS A 58 -1.07 -18.43 -2.37
C LYS A 58 -2.19 -17.48 -1.94
N ASN A 59 -3.06 -17.95 -1.06
CA ASN A 59 -4.18 -17.16 -0.55
C ASN A 59 -3.66 -16.12 0.48
N THR A 60 -2.91 -15.12 -0.01
CA THR A 60 -2.32 -14.06 0.81
C THR A 60 -2.83 -12.71 0.33
N VAL A 61 -3.27 -11.87 1.27
CA VAL A 61 -3.64 -10.47 0.98
C VAL A 61 -2.37 -9.67 0.66
N ALA A 62 -2.45 -8.79 -0.34
CA ALA A 62 -1.34 -7.92 -0.70
C ALA A 62 -1.04 -6.93 0.44
N LEU A 63 0.25 -6.70 0.72
CA LEU A 63 0.66 -5.67 1.67
C LEU A 63 0.41 -4.30 1.05
N GLN A 64 -0.47 -3.52 1.64
CA GLN A 64 -0.74 -2.15 1.21
C GLN A 64 -0.06 -1.15 2.15
N PHE A 65 0.21 0.03 1.62
CA PHE A 65 0.79 1.15 2.34
C PHE A 65 -0.17 2.35 2.31
N ASP A 66 -0.16 3.17 3.35
CA ASP A 66 -0.81 4.48 3.30
C ASP A 66 0.06 5.51 2.54
N SER A 67 -0.49 6.71 2.39
CA SER A 67 0.21 7.86 1.83
C SER A 67 1.44 8.30 2.64
N GLU A 68 1.56 7.86 3.90
CA GLU A 68 2.71 8.14 4.76
C GLU A 68 3.78 7.04 4.68
N GLY A 69 3.54 5.99 3.88
CA GLY A 69 4.45 4.85 3.75
C GLY A 69 4.38 3.85 4.92
N LYS A 70 3.36 3.91 5.77
CA LYS A 70 3.11 2.91 6.82
C LYS A 70 2.25 1.77 6.27
N LEU A 71 2.51 0.56 6.77
CA LEU A 71 1.76 -0.64 6.41
C LEU A 71 0.31 -0.56 6.90
N ARG A 72 -0.63 -0.87 6.00
CA ARG A 72 -2.07 -0.94 6.27
C ARG A 72 -2.43 -2.33 6.83
N PHE A 73 -2.44 -2.46 8.15
CA PHE A 73 -2.94 -3.68 8.80
C PHE A 73 -4.48 -3.73 8.87
N ASP A 74 -5.15 -2.62 8.57
CA ASP A 74 -6.61 -2.48 8.57
C ASP A 74 -7.32 -3.32 7.49
N GLU A 75 -6.61 -3.81 6.49
CA GLU A 75 -7.20 -4.65 5.45
C GLU A 75 -7.54 -6.06 5.91
N LEU A 76 -6.76 -6.59 6.84
CA LEU A 76 -7.03 -7.91 7.41
C LEU A 76 -8.34 -7.91 8.19
N THR A 77 -8.62 -6.82 8.93
CA THR A 77 -9.87 -6.68 9.69
C THR A 77 -11.07 -6.38 8.78
N ARG A 78 -10.83 -5.78 7.62
CA ARG A 78 -11.87 -5.51 6.60
C ARG A 78 -12.14 -6.69 5.67
N LEU A 79 -11.30 -7.73 5.67
CA LEU A 79 -11.53 -8.93 4.86
C LEU A 79 -12.90 -9.55 5.20
N GLY A 80 -13.78 -9.66 4.21
CA GLY A 80 -15.16 -10.16 4.38
C GLY A 80 -16.20 -9.12 4.81
N HIS A 81 -15.79 -7.86 5.06
CA HIS A 81 -16.72 -6.77 5.35
C HIS A 81 -17.01 -5.94 4.09
N GLY A 82 -18.19 -5.30 4.06
CA GLY A 82 -18.51 -4.33 3.00
C GLY A 82 -17.52 -3.16 3.01
N LYS A 83 -17.16 -2.66 1.81
CA LYS A 83 -16.23 -1.53 1.65
C LYS A 83 -16.66 -0.29 2.45
N ASP A 84 -17.95 -0.12 2.68
CA ASP A 84 -18.55 1.03 3.37
C ASP A 84 -18.63 0.84 4.90
N LYS A 85 -18.23 -0.34 5.42
CA LYS A 85 -18.19 -0.57 6.88
C LYS A 85 -16.97 0.14 7.48
N ILE A 86 -17.24 1.04 8.43
CA ILE A 86 -16.21 1.68 9.23
C ILE A 86 -15.71 0.69 10.28
N VAL A 87 -14.41 0.41 10.28
CA VAL A 87 -13.73 -0.48 11.23
C VAL A 87 -12.60 0.31 11.87
N HIS A 88 -12.64 0.42 13.19
CA HIS A 88 -11.56 1.02 13.97
C HIS A 88 -10.59 -0.07 14.40
N SER A 89 -9.36 -0.02 13.90
CA SER A 89 -8.33 -1.02 14.19
C SER A 89 -6.99 -0.40 14.57
N ARG A 90 -6.87 0.92 14.55
CA ARG A 90 -5.62 1.63 14.84
C ARG A 90 -5.61 2.13 16.27
N LEU A 91 -4.42 2.22 16.84
CA LEU A 91 -4.25 2.84 18.17
C LEU A 91 -4.73 4.30 18.18
N SER A 92 -4.60 5.03 17.06
CA SER A 92 -5.13 6.38 16.90
C SER A 92 -6.64 6.46 17.14
N ASP A 93 -7.37 5.39 16.83
CA ASP A 93 -8.82 5.35 16.98
C ASP A 93 -9.24 5.13 18.44
N MET A 94 -8.34 4.59 19.27
CA MET A 94 -8.55 4.38 20.70
C MET A 94 -8.25 5.63 21.53
N LYS A 95 -7.49 6.58 20.98
CA LYS A 95 -7.15 7.82 21.67
C LYS A 95 -8.36 8.74 21.72
N SER A 96 -8.58 9.36 22.88
CA SER A 96 -9.61 10.40 23.03
C SER A 96 -9.29 11.58 22.11
N LYS A 97 -10.26 11.98 21.29
CA LYS A 97 -10.21 13.26 20.59
C LYS A 97 -10.68 14.34 21.55
N HIS A 98 -9.95 15.45 21.61
CA HIS A 98 -10.48 16.66 22.23
C HIS A 98 -11.61 17.14 21.32
N ILE A 99 -12.82 17.23 21.86
CA ILE A 99 -13.97 17.73 21.11
C ILE A 99 -13.99 19.22 21.40
N ASP A 100 -13.72 20.03 20.38
CA ASP A 100 -13.99 21.46 20.43
C ASP A 100 -15.45 21.70 20.02
N ASP A 101 -16.08 22.75 20.56
CA ASP A 101 -17.49 23.07 20.30
C ASP A 101 -17.82 23.28 18.80
N GLU A 102 -16.80 23.47 17.95
CA GLU A 102 -16.91 23.60 16.49
C GLU A 102 -17.10 22.25 15.75
N ASP A 103 -16.70 21.12 16.35
CA ASP A 103 -16.83 19.79 15.75
C ASP A 103 -18.25 19.20 15.95
N GLU A 104 -18.99 19.70 16.94
CA GLU A 104 -20.35 19.25 17.27
C GLU A 104 -21.41 19.98 16.43
N PHE A 105 -21.27 19.93 15.11
CA PHE A 105 -22.37 20.34 14.23
C PHE A 105 -23.43 19.25 14.20
N LYS A 106 -24.45 19.38 15.05
CA LYS A 106 -25.67 18.61 14.89
C LYS A 106 -26.22 18.94 13.50
N PRO A 107 -26.31 17.97 12.57
CA PRO A 107 -26.77 18.28 11.22
C PRO A 107 -28.17 18.87 11.30
N ASP A 108 -28.34 20.06 10.73
CA ASP A 108 -29.61 20.76 10.71
C ASP A 108 -30.72 19.85 10.18
N PHE A 109 -31.93 20.05 10.68
CA PHE A 109 -33.12 19.28 10.28
C PHE A 109 -33.35 19.20 8.76
N PHE A 110 -32.86 20.18 7.99
CA PHE A 110 -32.94 20.19 6.54
C PHE A 110 -31.90 19.30 5.83
N HIS A 111 -30.73 19.08 6.45
CA HIS A 111 -29.69 18.17 5.96
C HIS A 111 -29.89 16.73 6.45
N PHE A 112 -30.44 16.59 7.66
CA PHE A 112 -30.92 15.32 8.17
C PHE A 112 -32.37 15.11 7.72
N SER A 113 -32.59 14.76 6.45
CA SER A 113 -33.88 14.17 6.06
C SER A 113 -34.00 12.85 6.81
N PRO A 114 -34.86 12.75 7.84
CA PRO A 114 -34.87 11.54 8.65
C PRO A 114 -35.44 10.43 7.77
N PRO A 115 -34.77 9.27 7.61
CA PRO A 115 -35.38 8.10 7.01
C PRO A 115 -36.48 7.51 7.92
N LYS A 116 -37.08 8.30 8.82
CA LYS A 116 -38.12 7.88 9.77
C LYS A 116 -39.27 7.17 9.08
N ALA A 117 -39.65 7.61 7.87
CA ALA A 117 -40.67 6.93 7.07
C ALA A 117 -40.23 5.51 6.72
N LYS A 118 -39.08 5.35 6.04
CA LYS A 118 -38.56 4.04 5.63
C LYS A 118 -38.22 3.13 6.82
N PHE A 119 -37.68 3.69 7.90
CA PHE A 119 -37.34 2.95 9.11
C PHE A 119 -38.59 2.43 9.82
N ARG A 120 -39.65 3.25 9.91
CA ARG A 120 -40.91 2.85 10.51
C ARG A 120 -41.67 1.84 9.65
N GLU A 121 -41.67 2.01 8.33
CA GLU A 121 -42.21 1.04 7.38
C GLU A 121 -41.49 -0.31 7.48
N PHE A 122 -40.16 -0.30 7.54
CA PHE A 122 -39.34 -1.50 7.73
C PHE A 122 -39.69 -2.23 9.04
N TRP A 123 -39.80 -1.49 10.15
CA TRP A 123 -40.11 -2.10 11.46
C TRP A 123 -41.53 -2.68 11.49
N ASN A 124 -42.50 -2.01 10.85
CA ASN A 124 -43.86 -2.50 10.71
C ASN A 124 -43.98 -3.72 9.77
N ALA A 125 -43.07 -3.87 8.81
CA ALA A 125 -43.05 -5.02 7.88
C ALA A 125 -42.36 -6.26 8.47
N LEU A 126 -41.60 -6.09 9.56
CA LEU A 126 -40.86 -7.17 10.23
C LEU A 126 -41.63 -7.80 11.41
N GLY A 127 -42.76 -7.20 11.80
CA GLY A 127 -43.72 -7.74 12.77
C GLY A 127 -44.99 -8.23 12.09
#